data_AF-A0A7T3ACP8-F1
#
_entry.id   AF-A0A7T3ACP8-F1
#
_cell.length_a   1.000
_cell.length_b   1.000
_cell.length_c   1.000
_cell.angle_alpha   90.00
_cell.angle_beta   90.00
_cell.angle_gamma   90.00
#
_symmetry.space_group_name_H-M   'P 1'
#
loop_
_entity.id
_entity.type
_entity.pdbx_description
1 polymer ?
#
loop_
_entity_poly.entity_id
_entity_poly.type
_entity_poly.pdbx_seq_one_letter_code
_entity_poly.pdbx_strand_id
1 'polypeptide(L)'
;MTKHPPRWQAHATKDYDAAMSARCGQLLTEIVADPHRRQAILADPLDLHRELFAPFAPSDHPEYAGTYRGTPGTALFDRRISAESQLEPGNDYEFCLPGEVVSRMAELLKNSRDLLADTNADDFGRLIALTYTFCWFGKIHPFLDGNGHVQRAIFAAMATDFGYPLSSRFAIHPRPYDRLLATALEIFTRAPIGKENEELGLVAEYLAFFLDGPFDAPRKHVGSASPYTS
;
A
#
# COMPACT_ATOMS: atom_id res chain seq x y z
N MET A 1 34.34 10.40 8.54
CA MET A 1 33.17 9.59 8.92
C MET A 1 31.93 10.36 8.50
N THR A 2 31.40 10.07 7.31
CA THR A 2 30.10 10.63 6.90
C THR A 2 29.05 9.95 7.77
N LYS A 3 28.43 10.72 8.69
CA LYS A 3 27.30 10.22 9.48
C LYS A 3 26.22 9.79 8.47
N HIS A 4 25.77 8.54 8.56
CA HIS A 4 24.57 8.14 7.84
C HIS A 4 23.44 9.08 8.27
N PRO A 5 22.67 9.62 7.31
CA PRO A 5 21.58 10.52 7.66
C PRO A 5 20.57 9.80 8.58
N PRO A 6 19.82 10.53 9.42
CA PRO A 6 19.02 9.95 10.50
C PRO A 6 18.01 8.93 9.96
N ARG A 7 17.70 7.91 10.78
CA ARG A 7 16.51 7.08 10.53
C ARG A 7 15.28 7.97 10.77
N TRP A 8 14.25 7.80 9.97
CA TRP A 8 12.98 8.48 10.16
C TRP A 8 11.93 7.48 10.60
N GLN A 9 11.29 7.77 11.73
CA GLN A 9 10.19 7.00 12.31
C GLN A 9 9.10 7.99 12.65
N ALA A 10 8.25 8.31 11.68
CA ALA A 10 7.24 9.37 11.82
C ALA A 10 6.31 9.09 13.02
N HIS A 11 6.00 7.81 13.26
CA HIS A 11 5.15 7.33 14.35
C HIS A 11 5.72 7.57 15.76
N ALA A 12 7.01 7.89 15.90
CA ALA A 12 7.60 8.26 17.18
C ALA A 12 7.34 9.74 17.55
N THR A 13 6.76 10.53 16.64
CA THR A 13 6.47 11.94 16.89
C THR A 13 5.29 12.08 17.85
N LYS A 14 5.38 13.06 18.75
CA LYS A 14 4.27 13.40 19.65
C LYS A 14 3.01 13.72 18.82
N ASP A 15 1.86 13.23 19.29
CA ASP A 15 0.53 13.45 18.70
C ASP A 15 0.36 12.88 17.27
N TYR A 16 1.29 12.01 16.81
CA TYR A 16 1.26 11.40 15.48
C TYR A 16 -0.08 10.71 15.18
N ASP A 17 -0.54 9.79 16.04
CA ASP A 17 -1.78 9.02 15.77
C ASP A 17 -3.01 9.93 15.74
N ALA A 18 -3.07 10.97 16.58
CA ALA A 18 -4.17 11.91 16.58
C ALA A 18 -4.21 12.72 15.29
N ALA A 19 -3.05 13.25 14.86
CA ALA A 19 -2.92 14.01 13.61
C ALA A 19 -3.21 13.12 12.39
N MET A 20 -2.68 11.90 12.34
CA MET A 20 -2.89 10.96 11.24
C MET A 20 -4.32 10.46 11.19
N SER A 21 -4.96 10.17 12.32
CA SER A 21 -6.38 9.78 12.35
C SER A 21 -7.26 10.88 11.73
N ALA A 22 -7.07 12.13 12.15
CA ALA A 22 -7.83 13.26 11.63
C ALA A 22 -7.59 13.47 10.12
N ARG A 23 -6.33 13.57 9.69
CA ARG A 23 -6.00 13.82 8.28
C ARG A 23 -6.42 12.65 7.38
N CYS A 24 -6.20 11.41 7.80
CA CYS A 24 -6.55 10.23 7.02
C CYS A 24 -8.06 10.00 6.92
N GLY A 25 -8.82 10.34 7.96
CA GLY A 25 -10.29 10.34 7.91
C GLY A 25 -10.80 11.34 6.86
N GLN A 26 -10.28 12.57 6.88
CA GLN A 26 -10.60 13.57 5.88
C GLN A 26 -10.19 13.13 4.45
N LEU A 27 -9.00 12.54 4.31
CA LEU A 27 -8.50 12.04 3.02
C LEU A 27 -9.44 10.98 2.44
N LEU A 28 -9.99 10.11 3.27
CA LEU A 28 -10.93 9.09 2.83
C LEU A 28 -12.22 9.73 2.27
N THR A 29 -12.73 10.77 2.94
CA THR A 29 -13.87 11.55 2.44
C THR A 29 -13.56 12.21 1.10
N GLU A 30 -12.37 12.81 0.96
CA GLU A 30 -11.91 13.42 -0.30
C GLU A 30 -11.80 12.38 -1.43
N ILE A 31 -11.23 11.21 -1.15
CA ILE A 31 -11.12 10.10 -2.12
C ILE A 31 -12.50 9.69 -2.63
N VAL A 32 -13.48 9.53 -1.74
CA VAL A 32 -14.85 9.13 -2.12
C VAL A 32 -15.52 10.24 -2.95
N ALA A 33 -15.36 11.50 -2.56
CA ALA A 33 -16.09 12.62 -3.15
C ALA A 33 -15.47 13.19 -4.44
N ASP A 34 -14.15 13.11 -4.60
CA ASP A 34 -13.42 13.87 -5.63
C ASP A 34 -12.63 12.95 -6.61
N PRO A 35 -13.11 12.78 -7.85
CA PRO A 35 -12.38 12.07 -8.89
C PRO A 35 -11.00 12.64 -9.21
N HIS A 36 -10.82 13.97 -9.13
CA HIS A 36 -9.51 14.57 -9.39
C HIS A 36 -8.51 14.23 -8.29
N ARG A 37 -8.97 14.15 -7.03
CA ARG A 37 -8.14 13.69 -5.92
C ARG A 37 -7.67 12.26 -6.15
N ARG A 38 -8.56 11.36 -6.58
CA ARG A 38 -8.19 9.96 -6.90
C ARG A 38 -7.19 9.89 -8.04
N GLN A 39 -7.44 10.61 -9.13
CA GLN A 39 -6.52 10.70 -10.26
C GLN A 39 -5.13 11.20 -9.85
N ALA A 40 -5.05 12.22 -8.99
CA ALA A 40 -3.78 12.73 -8.50
C ALA A 40 -3.01 11.67 -7.70
N ILE A 41 -3.68 10.96 -6.77
CA ILE A 41 -3.06 9.89 -5.96
C ILE A 41 -2.54 8.75 -6.84
N LEU A 42 -3.32 8.35 -7.84
CA LEU A 42 -2.99 7.23 -8.74
C LEU A 42 -1.97 7.60 -9.81
N ALA A 43 -1.86 8.87 -10.19
CA ALA A 43 -0.89 9.35 -11.16
C ALA A 43 0.49 9.59 -10.52
N ASP A 44 0.53 10.20 -9.34
CA ASP A 44 1.76 10.48 -8.61
C ASP A 44 1.50 10.55 -7.08
N PRO A 45 1.91 9.52 -6.31
CA PRO A 45 1.69 9.49 -4.88
C PRO A 45 2.68 10.36 -4.07
N LEU A 46 3.67 11.01 -4.70
CA LEU A 46 4.66 11.83 -4.01
C LEU A 46 4.02 13.01 -3.27
N ASP A 47 3.06 13.68 -3.89
CA ASP A 47 2.37 14.83 -3.29
C ASP A 47 1.51 14.41 -2.10
N LEU A 48 0.80 13.27 -2.22
CA LEU A 48 0.07 12.69 -1.10
C LEU A 48 1.01 12.36 0.06
N HIS A 49 2.14 11.71 -0.21
CA HIS A 49 3.10 11.38 0.84
C HIS A 49 3.67 12.65 1.48
N ARG A 50 4.00 13.68 0.69
CA ARG A 50 4.48 14.96 1.22
C ARG A 50 3.45 15.59 2.14
N GLU A 51 2.21 15.63 1.70
CA GLU A 51 1.10 16.22 2.43
C GLU A 51 0.87 15.53 3.80
N LEU A 52 0.91 14.20 3.83
CA LEU A 52 0.72 13.43 5.06
C LEU A 52 1.92 13.51 6.01
N PHE A 53 3.14 13.54 5.47
CA PHE A 53 4.34 13.30 6.27
C PHE A 53 5.28 14.50 6.45
N ALA A 54 5.12 15.59 5.70
CA ALA A 54 5.94 16.80 5.89
C ALA A 54 5.90 17.34 7.34
N PRO A 55 4.77 17.32 8.07
CA PRO A 55 4.74 17.74 9.48
C PRO A 55 5.61 16.89 10.42
N PHE A 56 5.97 15.67 10.02
CA PHE A 56 6.74 14.73 10.82
C PHE A 56 8.18 14.53 10.32
N ALA A 57 8.54 15.13 9.18
CA ALA A 57 9.88 15.02 8.64
C ALA A 57 10.89 15.77 9.53
N PRO A 58 12.12 15.25 9.71
CA PRO A 58 13.17 15.99 10.39
C PRO A 58 13.40 17.36 9.73
N SER A 59 13.56 18.42 10.53
CA SER A 59 13.72 19.78 10.00
C SER A 59 14.98 19.96 9.14
N ASP A 60 15.99 19.13 9.35
CA ASP A 60 17.24 19.10 8.57
C ASP A 60 17.16 18.16 7.34
N HIS A 61 16.07 17.41 7.19
CA HIS A 61 15.80 16.53 6.06
C HIS A 61 14.33 16.60 5.60
N PRO A 62 13.82 17.80 5.25
CA PRO A 62 12.43 17.96 4.81
C PRO A 62 12.12 17.14 3.55
N GLU A 63 13.14 16.80 2.74
CA GLU A 63 12.99 16.00 1.54
C GLU A 63 12.54 14.57 1.79
N TYR A 64 12.59 14.08 3.04
CA TYR A 64 12.07 12.74 3.37
C TYR A 64 10.58 12.60 3.05
N ALA A 65 9.83 13.69 3.18
CA ALA A 65 8.43 13.73 2.82
C ALA A 65 8.26 14.00 1.31
N GLY A 66 7.80 12.99 0.59
CA GLY A 66 7.42 13.11 -0.83
C GLY A 66 8.59 12.97 -1.78
N THR A 67 9.57 12.17 -1.40
CA THR A 67 10.70 11.77 -2.24
C THR A 67 10.90 10.28 -2.10
N TYR A 68 11.00 9.57 -3.22
CA TYR A 68 11.36 8.16 -3.19
C TYR A 68 12.79 7.95 -2.71
N ARG A 69 13.02 6.86 -1.99
CA ARG A 69 14.38 6.32 -1.84
C ARG A 69 14.92 5.89 -3.20
N GLY A 70 16.23 6.02 -3.40
CA GLY A 70 16.84 5.87 -4.71
C GLY A 70 16.99 7.15 -5.52
N THR A 71 16.34 8.26 -5.12
CA THR A 71 16.41 9.52 -5.87
C THR A 71 17.82 10.11 -5.85
N PRO A 72 18.49 10.29 -7.01
CA PRO A 72 19.82 10.90 -7.09
C PRO A 72 19.87 12.32 -6.51
N GLY A 73 20.98 12.66 -5.86
CA GLY A 73 21.19 14.00 -5.28
C GLY A 73 20.47 14.25 -3.95
N THR A 74 19.91 13.21 -3.32
CA THR A 74 19.22 13.32 -2.03
C THR A 74 19.89 12.43 -0.98
N ALA A 75 19.61 12.68 0.31
CA ALA A 75 19.99 11.79 1.40
C ALA A 75 19.28 10.40 1.37
N LEU A 76 18.42 10.18 0.37
CA LEU A 76 17.69 8.93 0.17
C LEU A 76 18.26 8.03 -0.93
N PHE A 77 19.29 8.49 -1.66
CA PHE A 77 19.80 7.83 -2.87
C PHE A 77 20.18 6.35 -2.69
N ASP A 78 20.80 5.99 -1.57
CA ASP A 78 21.28 4.62 -1.28
C ASP A 78 20.52 3.96 -0.11
N ARG A 79 19.37 4.51 0.28
CA ARG A 79 18.64 4.06 1.46
C ARG A 79 17.95 2.70 1.25
N ARG A 80 18.49 1.70 1.94
CA ARG A 80 17.91 0.36 2.09
C ARG A 80 16.94 0.32 3.27
N ILE A 81 15.90 -0.49 3.15
CA ILE A 81 14.86 -0.67 4.18
C ILE A 81 14.52 -2.15 4.27
N SER A 82 14.35 -2.61 5.50
CA SER A 82 13.88 -3.95 5.86
C SER A 82 12.64 -3.86 6.76
N ALA A 83 11.96 -4.99 6.91
CA ALA A 83 10.95 -5.19 7.94
C ALA A 83 11.16 -6.54 8.62
N GLU A 84 10.72 -6.64 9.87
CA GLU A 84 10.73 -7.89 10.63
C GLU A 84 9.81 -8.92 9.96
N SER A 85 10.34 -10.12 9.80
CA SER A 85 9.64 -11.26 9.21
C SER A 85 8.56 -11.82 10.14
N GLN A 86 7.36 -11.99 9.60
CA GLN A 86 6.28 -12.78 10.19
C GLN A 86 6.50 -14.29 9.99
N LEU A 87 7.19 -14.68 8.91
CA LEU A 87 7.50 -16.09 8.59
C LEU A 87 8.65 -16.66 9.42
N GLU A 88 9.65 -15.83 9.70
CA GLU A 88 10.89 -16.17 10.39
C GLU A 88 11.15 -15.16 11.53
N PRO A 89 10.38 -15.21 12.64
CA PRO A 89 10.50 -14.22 13.72
C PRO A 89 11.93 -14.01 14.21
N GLY A 90 12.31 -12.74 14.38
CA GLY A 90 13.69 -12.35 14.73
C GLY A 90 14.63 -12.16 13.53
N ASN A 91 14.18 -12.43 12.31
CA ASN A 91 14.88 -12.07 11.08
C ASN A 91 14.18 -10.90 10.36
N ASP A 92 14.93 -10.23 9.50
CA ASP A 92 14.45 -9.18 8.63
C ASP A 92 14.42 -9.66 7.18
N TYR A 93 13.44 -9.20 6.41
CA TYR A 93 13.46 -9.29 4.95
C TYR A 93 13.62 -7.91 4.32
N GLU A 94 14.27 -7.87 3.16
CA GLU A 94 14.53 -6.63 2.45
C GLU A 94 13.45 -6.33 1.41
N PHE A 95 13.07 -5.06 1.29
CA PHE A 95 12.26 -4.58 0.18
C PHE A 95 13.11 -4.38 -1.08
N CYS A 96 12.51 -3.86 -2.15
CA CYS A 96 13.21 -3.50 -3.40
C CYS A 96 14.50 -2.69 -3.14
N LEU A 97 15.55 -2.82 -3.96
CA LEU A 97 16.76 -2.02 -3.76
C LEU A 97 16.53 -0.56 -4.17
N PRO A 98 17.14 0.43 -3.49
CA PRO A 98 16.89 1.85 -3.77
C PRO A 98 17.13 2.23 -5.24
N GLY A 99 18.16 1.68 -5.89
CA GLY A 99 18.45 1.95 -7.30
C GLY A 99 17.37 1.49 -8.29
N GLU A 100 16.42 0.66 -7.87
CA GLU A 100 15.32 0.17 -8.71
C GLU A 100 13.98 0.87 -8.42
N VAL A 101 13.86 1.63 -7.31
CA VAL A 101 12.57 2.13 -6.82
C VAL A 101 11.91 3.06 -7.84
N VAL A 102 12.65 4.01 -8.39
CA VAL A 102 12.10 5.01 -9.31
C VAL A 102 11.55 4.35 -10.59
N SER A 103 12.31 3.42 -11.19
CA SER A 103 11.87 2.72 -12.40
C SER A 103 10.71 1.78 -12.13
N ARG A 104 10.73 1.02 -11.03
CA ARG A 104 9.63 0.13 -10.66
C ARG A 104 8.35 0.88 -10.27
N MET A 105 8.45 2.04 -9.63
CA MET A 105 7.29 2.90 -9.37
C MET A 105 6.69 3.44 -10.67
N ALA A 106 7.52 3.88 -11.63
CA ALA A 106 7.03 4.33 -12.93
C ALA A 106 6.30 3.20 -13.68
N GLU A 107 6.84 1.98 -13.64
CA GLU A 107 6.19 0.79 -14.21
C GLU A 107 4.88 0.45 -13.50
N LEU A 108 4.86 0.45 -12.16
CA LEU A 108 3.67 0.20 -11.37
C LEU A 108 2.56 1.21 -11.71
N LEU A 109 2.84 2.50 -11.68
CA LEU A 109 1.84 3.55 -11.94
C LEU A 109 1.29 3.48 -13.38
N LYS A 110 2.13 3.08 -14.34
CA LYS A 110 1.68 2.79 -15.70
C LYS A 110 0.75 1.57 -15.71
N ASN A 111 1.16 0.45 -15.14
CA ASN A 111 0.37 -0.78 -15.12
C ASN A 111 -0.97 -0.60 -14.39
N SER A 112 -0.98 0.11 -13.25
CA SER A 112 -2.21 0.43 -12.50
C SER A 112 -3.19 1.24 -13.32
N ARG A 113 -2.69 2.18 -14.15
CA ARG A 113 -3.53 2.95 -15.07
C ARG A 113 -4.11 2.09 -16.18
N ASP A 114 -3.29 1.23 -16.77
CA ASP A 114 -3.72 0.31 -17.84
C ASP A 114 -4.78 -0.67 -17.31
N LEU A 115 -4.59 -1.18 -16.08
CA LEU A 115 -5.55 -2.05 -15.40
C LEU A 115 -6.86 -1.33 -15.05
N LEU A 116 -6.79 -0.06 -14.62
CA LEU A 116 -7.99 0.77 -14.36
C LEU A 116 -8.79 1.04 -15.64
N ALA A 117 -8.11 1.14 -16.78
CA ALA A 117 -8.74 1.40 -18.07
C ALA A 117 -9.32 0.14 -18.73
N ASP A 118 -9.08 -1.06 -18.18
CA ASP A 118 -9.60 -2.30 -18.75
C ASP A 118 -11.11 -2.47 -18.51
N THR A 119 -11.89 -2.01 -19.49
CA THR A 119 -13.36 -2.13 -19.47
C THR A 119 -13.88 -3.58 -19.58
N ASN A 120 -13.03 -4.55 -19.93
CA ASN A 120 -13.44 -5.96 -20.08
C ASN A 120 -13.29 -6.76 -18.78
N ALA A 121 -12.58 -6.23 -17.78
CA ALA A 121 -12.38 -6.92 -16.51
C ALA A 121 -13.70 -7.07 -15.74
N ASP A 122 -14.00 -8.30 -15.33
CA ASP A 122 -15.08 -8.60 -14.39
C ASP A 122 -14.68 -8.22 -12.96
N ASP A 123 -15.57 -8.47 -11.99
CA ASP A 123 -15.30 -8.08 -10.60
C ASP A 123 -14.06 -8.76 -10.02
N PHE A 124 -13.83 -10.02 -10.38
CA PHE A 124 -12.63 -10.73 -9.93
C PHE A 124 -11.37 -10.16 -10.56
N GLY A 125 -11.38 -9.88 -11.87
CA GLY A 125 -10.28 -9.22 -12.57
C GLY A 125 -9.94 -7.85 -11.98
N ARG A 126 -10.93 -7.05 -11.60
CA ARG A 126 -10.73 -5.75 -10.93
C ARG A 126 -10.19 -5.89 -9.51
N LEU A 127 -10.63 -6.90 -8.76
CA LEU A 127 -10.05 -7.24 -7.46
C LEU A 127 -8.56 -7.63 -7.61
N ILE A 128 -8.23 -8.44 -8.62
CA ILE A 128 -6.83 -8.80 -8.92
C ILE A 128 -6.02 -7.57 -9.33
N ALA A 129 -6.56 -6.66 -10.14
CA ALA A 129 -5.90 -5.41 -10.52
C ALA A 129 -5.58 -4.51 -9.31
N LEU A 130 -6.55 -4.37 -8.42
CA LEU A 130 -6.40 -3.62 -7.18
C LEU A 130 -5.37 -4.28 -6.26
N THR A 131 -5.39 -5.61 -6.17
CA THR A 131 -4.45 -6.39 -5.36
C THR A 131 -3.04 -6.32 -5.92
N TYR A 132 -2.88 -6.42 -7.24
CA TYR A 132 -1.61 -6.22 -7.95
C TYR A 132 -0.99 -4.88 -7.55
N THR A 133 -1.77 -3.80 -7.65
CA THR A 133 -1.30 -2.46 -7.33
C THR A 133 -0.88 -2.34 -5.86
N PHE A 134 -1.70 -2.88 -4.96
CA PHE A 134 -1.43 -2.89 -3.53
C PHE A 134 -0.15 -3.65 -3.19
N CYS A 135 0.01 -4.88 -3.70
CA CYS A 135 1.15 -5.74 -3.44
C CYS A 135 2.45 -5.19 -4.00
N TRP A 136 2.45 -4.75 -5.26
CA TRP A 136 3.65 -4.19 -5.89
C TRP A 136 4.09 -2.89 -5.22
N PHE A 137 3.16 -2.00 -4.82
CA PHE A 137 3.52 -0.83 -4.03
C PHE A 137 4.18 -1.24 -2.70
N GLY A 138 3.61 -2.23 -2.01
CA GLY A 138 4.14 -2.76 -0.76
C GLY A 138 5.53 -3.38 -0.87
N LYS A 139 5.78 -4.12 -1.96
CA LYS A 139 7.09 -4.74 -2.29
C LYS A 139 8.14 -3.69 -2.69
N ILE A 140 7.73 -2.70 -3.49
CA ILE A 140 8.62 -1.60 -3.88
C ILE A 140 8.95 -0.74 -2.66
N HIS A 141 8.00 -0.51 -1.76
CA HIS A 141 8.19 0.22 -0.50
C HIS A 141 8.94 1.55 -0.69
N PRO A 142 8.41 2.46 -1.53
CA PRO A 142 9.22 3.51 -2.14
C PRO A 142 9.68 4.66 -1.22
N PHE A 143 9.06 4.84 -0.06
CA PHE A 143 9.37 5.91 0.89
C PHE A 143 10.17 5.41 2.09
N LEU A 144 10.78 6.33 2.83
CA LEU A 144 11.55 5.98 4.04
C LEU A 144 10.64 5.56 5.23
N ASP A 145 9.44 6.14 5.32
CA ASP A 145 8.36 5.75 6.22
C ASP A 145 7.02 6.04 5.51
N GLY A 146 5.87 5.70 6.08
CA GLY A 146 4.57 6.10 5.56
C GLY A 146 4.03 5.29 4.37
N ASN A 147 4.79 4.29 3.91
CA ASN A 147 4.40 3.44 2.78
C ASN A 147 3.00 2.83 2.96
N GLY A 148 2.69 2.30 4.14
CA GLY A 148 1.37 1.69 4.39
C GLY A 148 0.21 2.67 4.20
N HIS A 149 0.36 3.95 4.57
CA HIS A 149 -0.71 4.95 4.42
C HIS A 149 -0.96 5.27 2.95
N VAL A 150 0.11 5.48 2.18
CA VAL A 150 0.01 5.72 0.75
C VAL A 150 -0.56 4.49 0.02
N GLN A 151 -0.09 3.29 0.39
CA GLN A 151 -0.59 2.01 -0.14
C GLN A 151 -2.10 1.87 0.06
N ARG A 152 -2.61 2.21 1.25
CA ARG A 152 -4.05 2.20 1.56
C ARG A 152 -4.81 3.32 0.85
N ALA A 153 -4.23 4.50 0.68
CA ALA A 153 -4.86 5.58 -0.09
C ALA A 153 -5.00 5.21 -1.59
N ILE A 154 -3.98 4.58 -2.17
CA ILE A 154 -4.02 4.05 -3.55
C ILE A 154 -5.11 2.97 -3.67
N PHE A 155 -5.19 2.04 -2.71
CA PHE A 155 -6.27 1.05 -2.64
C PHE A 155 -7.65 1.72 -2.65
N ALA A 156 -7.85 2.70 -1.76
CA ALA A 156 -9.13 3.40 -1.63
C ALA A 156 -9.51 4.15 -2.91
N ALA A 157 -8.56 4.82 -3.55
CA ALA A 157 -8.76 5.51 -4.81
C ALA A 157 -9.13 4.54 -5.94
N MET A 158 -8.37 3.46 -6.11
CA MET A 158 -8.58 2.47 -7.16
C MET A 158 -9.90 1.70 -6.96
N ALA A 159 -10.24 1.33 -5.72
CA ALA A 159 -11.53 0.70 -5.39
C ALA A 159 -12.70 1.60 -5.77
N THR A 160 -12.61 2.89 -5.41
CA THR A 160 -13.66 3.87 -5.70
C THR A 160 -13.82 4.09 -7.21
N ASP A 161 -12.73 4.13 -7.98
CA ASP A 161 -12.79 4.25 -9.44
C ASP A 161 -13.36 3.01 -10.13
N PHE A 162 -13.16 1.81 -9.56
CA PHE A 162 -13.86 0.60 -10.00
C PHE A 162 -15.34 0.54 -9.58
N GLY A 163 -15.81 1.51 -8.78
CA GLY A 163 -17.18 1.56 -8.28
C GLY A 163 -17.43 0.66 -7.07
N TYR A 164 -16.39 0.22 -6.35
CA TYR A 164 -16.52 -0.55 -5.11
C TYR A 164 -16.54 0.39 -3.91
N PRO A 165 -17.65 0.44 -3.15
CA PRO A 165 -17.67 1.15 -1.88
C PRO A 165 -16.68 0.50 -0.91
N LEU A 166 -16.04 1.32 -0.07
CA LEU A 166 -15.14 0.83 0.97
C LEU A 166 -15.96 0.41 2.19
N SER A 167 -15.64 -0.76 2.74
CA SER A 167 -16.35 -1.28 3.91
C SER A 167 -16.06 -0.44 5.15
N SER A 168 -16.97 -0.46 6.12
CA SER A 168 -16.78 0.20 7.42
C SER A 168 -15.57 -0.29 8.22
N ARG A 169 -14.96 -1.41 7.80
CA ARG A 169 -13.72 -1.97 8.38
C ARG A 169 -12.47 -1.32 7.81
N PHE A 170 -12.57 -0.61 6.69
CA PHE A 170 -11.43 0.02 6.04
C PHE A 170 -11.10 1.37 6.70
N ALA A 171 -9.81 1.59 6.95
CA ALA A 171 -9.26 2.87 7.34
C ALA A 171 -7.86 3.04 6.74
N ILE A 172 -7.48 4.27 6.39
CA ILE A 172 -6.08 4.58 6.05
C ILE A 172 -5.24 4.63 7.33
N HIS A 173 -5.81 5.12 8.43
CA HIS A 173 -5.23 5.10 9.77
C HIS A 173 -6.34 5.03 10.84
N PRO A 174 -6.20 4.21 11.90
CA PRO A 174 -5.12 3.24 12.14
C PRO A 174 -5.11 2.13 11.08
N ARG A 175 -4.03 1.32 11.05
CA ARG A 175 -3.91 0.20 10.11
C ARG A 175 -5.05 -0.81 10.35
N PRO A 176 -5.89 -1.14 9.36
CA PRO A 176 -7.11 -1.92 9.57
C PRO A 176 -6.90 -3.44 9.47
N TYR A 177 -5.66 -3.92 9.38
CA TYR A 177 -5.36 -5.34 9.19
C TYR A 177 -4.28 -5.87 10.14
N ASP A 178 -4.36 -7.18 10.35
CA ASP A 178 -3.61 -7.95 11.35
C ASP A 178 -2.41 -8.68 10.72
N ARG A 179 -1.91 -9.69 11.45
CA ARG A 179 -0.78 -10.52 11.02
C ARG A 179 -1.05 -11.29 9.73
N LEU A 180 -2.29 -11.61 9.40
CA LEU A 180 -2.60 -12.46 8.26
C LEU A 180 -2.28 -11.76 6.93
N LEU A 181 -2.74 -10.51 6.76
CA LEU A 181 -2.38 -9.73 5.59
C LEU A 181 -0.88 -9.37 5.60
N ALA A 182 -0.28 -9.14 6.77
CA ALA A 182 1.17 -8.91 6.86
C ALA A 182 1.97 -10.13 6.36
N THR A 183 1.58 -11.34 6.74
CA THR A 183 2.20 -12.59 6.25
C THR A 183 2.01 -12.75 4.74
N ALA A 184 0.80 -12.52 4.22
CA ALA A 184 0.54 -12.64 2.77
C ALA A 184 1.38 -11.63 1.95
N LEU A 185 1.52 -10.40 2.44
CA LEU A 185 2.37 -9.39 1.82
C LEU A 185 3.86 -9.75 1.88
N GLU A 186 4.31 -10.35 2.98
CA GLU A 186 5.68 -10.86 3.08
C GLU A 186 5.93 -11.98 2.07
N ILE A 187 5.01 -12.95 1.96
CA ILE A 187 5.09 -14.05 0.98
C ILE A 187 5.23 -13.47 -0.44
N PHE A 188 4.36 -12.53 -0.82
CA PHE A 188 4.45 -11.83 -2.11
C PHE A 188 5.80 -11.10 -2.29
N THR A 189 6.25 -10.40 -1.24
CA THR A 189 7.50 -9.61 -1.29
C THR A 189 8.72 -10.50 -1.50
N ARG A 190 8.76 -11.67 -0.83
CA ARG A 190 9.86 -12.64 -0.86
C ARG A 190 9.75 -13.64 -2.00
N ALA A 191 8.63 -13.67 -2.74
CA ALA A 191 8.47 -14.56 -3.87
C ALA A 191 9.59 -14.38 -4.91
N PRO A 192 10.05 -15.47 -5.55
CA PRO A 192 11.07 -15.40 -6.60
C PRO A 192 10.67 -14.42 -7.71
N ILE A 193 11.67 -13.81 -8.34
CA ILE A 193 11.44 -12.88 -9.46
C ILE A 193 10.65 -13.60 -10.57
N GLY A 194 9.55 -13.00 -10.99
CA GLY A 194 8.63 -13.55 -12.00
C GLY A 194 7.58 -14.50 -11.43
N LYS A 195 7.57 -14.72 -10.10
CA LYS A 195 6.61 -15.59 -9.39
C LYS A 195 5.70 -14.81 -8.45
N GLU A 196 5.93 -13.51 -8.25
CA GLU A 196 5.16 -12.68 -7.33
C GLU A 196 3.65 -12.73 -7.60
N ASN A 197 3.26 -12.69 -8.87
CA ASN A 197 1.85 -12.63 -9.24
C ASN A 197 1.06 -13.92 -8.92
N GLU A 198 1.75 -15.04 -8.66
CA GLU A 198 1.12 -16.29 -8.23
C GLU A 198 0.50 -16.14 -6.82
N GLU A 199 0.98 -15.19 -6.02
CA GLU A 199 0.54 -14.94 -4.63
C GLU A 199 -0.62 -13.93 -4.52
N LEU A 200 -1.03 -13.31 -5.62
CA LEU A 200 -2.07 -12.26 -5.59
C LEU A 200 -3.41 -12.80 -5.07
N GLY A 201 -3.76 -14.05 -5.36
CA GLY A 201 -5.03 -14.64 -4.90
C GLY A 201 -5.17 -14.61 -3.38
N LEU A 202 -4.10 -14.97 -2.65
CA LEU A 202 -4.08 -14.95 -1.19
C LEU A 202 -4.32 -13.54 -0.65
N VAL A 203 -3.66 -12.54 -1.23
CA VAL A 203 -3.82 -11.15 -0.78
C VAL A 203 -5.20 -10.60 -1.15
N ALA A 204 -5.73 -10.99 -2.32
CA ALA A 204 -7.03 -10.56 -2.83
C ALA A 204 -8.18 -10.98 -1.90
N GLU A 205 -8.13 -12.20 -1.35
CA GLU A 205 -9.11 -12.67 -0.37
C GLU A 205 -9.16 -11.75 0.87
N TYR A 206 -8.01 -11.32 1.36
CA TYR A 206 -7.95 -10.39 2.50
C TYR A 206 -8.45 -9.00 2.12
N LEU A 207 -8.03 -8.49 0.96
CA LEU A 207 -8.41 -7.16 0.50
C LEU A 207 -9.91 -7.05 0.19
N ALA A 208 -10.56 -8.14 -0.23
CA ALA A 208 -11.99 -8.20 -0.45
C ALA A 208 -12.80 -7.86 0.82
N PHE A 209 -12.29 -8.13 2.03
CA PHE A 209 -12.96 -7.73 3.28
C PHE A 209 -13.06 -6.21 3.47
N PHE A 210 -12.25 -5.43 2.76
CA PHE A 210 -12.29 -3.96 2.80
C PHE A 210 -13.18 -3.34 1.73
N LEU A 211 -13.85 -4.16 0.93
CA LEU A 211 -14.75 -3.74 -0.13
C LEU A 211 -16.17 -4.21 0.19
N ASP A 212 -17.13 -3.31 -0.03
CA ASP A 212 -18.54 -3.68 -0.02
C ASP A 212 -18.99 -4.12 -1.43
N GLY A 213 -20.28 -4.42 -1.62
CA GLY A 213 -20.84 -4.76 -2.93
C GLY A 213 -20.67 -6.24 -3.28
N PRO A 214 -20.05 -6.61 -4.43
CA PRO A 214 -19.96 -8.01 -4.86
C PRO A 214 -19.12 -8.88 -3.92
N PHE A 215 -18.34 -8.26 -3.03
CA PHE A 215 -17.45 -8.91 -2.06
C PHE A 215 -18.04 -8.98 -0.63
N ASP A 216 -19.12 -8.25 -0.35
CA ASP A 216 -19.74 -8.19 0.99
C ASP A 216 -20.75 -9.30 1.25
N ALA A 217 -20.95 -10.23 0.31
CA ALA A 217 -21.94 -11.29 0.48
C ALA A 217 -21.53 -12.23 1.63
N PRO A 218 -22.25 -12.23 2.77
CA PRO A 218 -22.03 -13.24 3.79
C PRO A 218 -22.42 -14.59 3.18
N ARG A 219 -21.60 -15.64 3.36
CA ARG A 219 -21.92 -17.04 3.03
C ARG A 219 -21.96 -17.46 1.55
N LYS A 220 -21.06 -17.03 0.65
CA LYS A 220 -20.91 -17.79 -0.63
C LYS A 220 -20.35 -19.21 -0.42
N HIS A 221 -19.68 -19.49 0.70
CA HIS A 221 -19.19 -20.83 1.07
C HIS A 221 -19.45 -21.28 2.52
N VAL A 222 -20.07 -20.44 3.35
CA VAL A 222 -20.45 -20.80 4.74
C VAL A 222 -21.93 -21.19 4.75
N GLY A 223 -22.21 -22.42 4.33
CA GLY A 223 -23.57 -22.95 4.14
C GLY A 223 -23.66 -24.04 3.06
N SER A 224 -22.65 -24.16 2.20
CA SER A 224 -22.38 -25.40 1.48
C SER A 224 -21.98 -26.48 2.49
N ALA A 225 -22.52 -27.70 2.33
CA ALA A 225 -22.13 -28.83 3.14
C ALA A 225 -20.61 -28.98 3.13
N SER A 226 -20.02 -29.20 4.31
CA SER A 226 -18.61 -29.57 4.42
C SER A 226 -18.37 -30.82 3.58
N PRO A 227 -17.36 -30.86 2.69
CA PRO A 227 -16.96 -32.10 2.03
C PRO A 227 -16.32 -33.10 3.02
N TYR A 228 -16.04 -32.66 4.25
CA TYR A 228 -15.60 -33.50 5.37
C TYR A 228 -16.77 -33.95 6.23
N THR A 229 -17.83 -34.48 5.62
CA THR A 229 -18.70 -35.42 6.32
C THR A 229 -18.07 -36.80 6.23
N SER A 230 -17.25 -37.11 7.23
CA SER A 230 -16.80 -38.45 7.62
C SER A 230 -16.90 -38.54 9.13
#